data_AF-A0A953ND97-F1
#
_entry.id   AF-A0A953ND97-F1
#
_cell.length_a   1.000
_cell.length_b   1.000
_cell.length_c   1.000
_cell.angle_alpha   90.00
_cell.angle_beta   90.00
_cell.angle_gamma   90.00
#
_symmetry.space_group_name_H-M   'P 1'
#
loop_
_entity.id
_entity.type
_entity.pdbx_description
1 polymer ?
#
loop_
_entity_poly.entity_id
_entity_poly.type
_entity_poly.pdbx_seq_one_letter_code
_entity_poly.pdbx_strand_id
1 'polypeptide(L)'
;MDYRVLLEIIAHSAMRKETVEIYYPATENSSKGWREIGPYAITIDVGDDVEDLVYGKDLISPRHILRAYTIGSSKNRCYSFIIGKIQKARITRRKFIPNKNWKIKF
;
A
#
# COMPACT_ATOMS: atom_id res chain seq x y z
N MET A 1 -14.30 -7.13 -4.71
CA MET A 1 -13.61 -7.76 -3.58
C MET A 1 -13.87 -6.89 -2.36
N ASP A 2 -14.16 -7.48 -1.21
CA ASP A 2 -14.27 -6.71 0.03
C ASP A 2 -12.92 -6.03 0.33
N TYR A 3 -12.94 -4.74 0.67
CA TYR A 3 -11.73 -3.99 1.00
C TYR A 3 -11.02 -4.55 2.24
N ARG A 4 -11.76 -5.22 3.15
CA ARG A 4 -11.20 -5.88 4.33
C ARG A 4 -10.28 -7.04 3.95
N VAL A 5 -10.73 -7.87 3.01
CA VAL A 5 -9.90 -8.96 2.44
C VAL A 5 -8.67 -8.40 1.74
N LEU A 6 -8.83 -7.27 1.05
CA LEU A 6 -7.73 -6.56 0.39
C LEU A 6 -6.69 -6.09 1.41
N LEU A 7 -7.15 -5.44 2.48
CA LEU A 7 -6.30 -4.96 3.57
C LEU A 7 -5.57 -6.10 4.28
N GLU A 8 -6.23 -7.23 4.51
CA GLU A 8 -5.61 -8.41 5.10
C GLU A 8 -4.44 -8.91 4.24
N ILE A 9 -4.62 -9.02 2.92
CA ILE A 9 -3.55 -9.40 1.98
C ILE A 9 -2.37 -8.41 2.06
N ILE A 10 -2.66 -7.10 2.05
CA ILE A 10 -1.62 -6.07 2.10
C ILE A 10 -0.89 -6.10 3.44
N ALA A 11 -1.62 -6.15 4.55
CA ALA A 11 -1.06 -6.14 5.89
C ALA A 11 -0.19 -7.38 6.14
N HIS A 12 -0.65 -8.55 5.70
CA HIS A 12 0.12 -9.79 5.78
C HIS A 12 1.44 -9.69 5.00
N SER A 13 1.41 -9.14 3.79
CA SER A 13 2.63 -8.86 3.01
C SER A 13 3.55 -7.85 3.73
N ALA A 14 3.00 -6.75 4.26
CA ALA A 14 3.77 -5.73 4.98
C ALA A 14 4.49 -6.29 6.21
N MET A 15 3.77 -7.02 7.07
CA MET A 15 4.30 -7.63 8.30
C MET A 15 5.43 -8.64 8.00
N ARG A 16 5.36 -9.32 6.84
CA ARG A 16 6.37 -10.30 6.40
C ARG A 16 7.50 -9.70 5.58
N LYS A 17 7.50 -8.37 5.38
CA LYS A 17 8.43 -7.65 4.51
C LYS A 17 8.44 -8.25 3.10
N GLU A 18 7.25 -8.48 2.56
CA GLU A 18 6.99 -9.02 1.23
C GLU A 18 6.27 -7.98 0.38
N THR A 19 6.45 -8.04 -0.94
CA THR A 19 5.68 -7.22 -1.87
C THR A 19 4.27 -7.78 -2.01
N VAL A 20 3.39 -6.98 -2.61
CA VAL A 20 2.03 -7.33 -2.98
C VAL A 20 1.74 -6.71 -4.33
N GLU A 21 0.97 -7.39 -5.18
CA GLU A 21 0.47 -6.78 -6.40
C GLU A 21 -0.93 -6.25 -6.18
N ILE A 22 -1.15 -5.00 -6.53
CA ILE A 22 -2.47 -4.35 -6.50
C ILE A 22 -2.92 -4.00 -7.91
N TYR A 23 -4.21 -4.19 -8.20
CA TYR A 23 -4.82 -3.68 -9.43
C TYR A 23 -5.46 -2.33 -9.14
N TYR A 24 -4.94 -1.28 -9.79
CA TYR A 24 -5.35 0.10 -9.53
C TYR A 24 -5.91 0.75 -10.81
N PRO A 25 -6.96 1.58 -10.71
CA PRO A 25 -7.50 2.31 -11.86
C PRO A 25 -6.49 3.30 -12.44
N ALA A 26 -6.79 3.82 -13.62
CA ALA A 26 -6.00 4.86 -14.23
C ALA A 26 -6.00 6.12 -13.34
N THR A 27 -4.85 6.78 -13.26
CA THR A 27 -4.69 8.12 -12.71
C THR A 27 -4.21 9.04 -13.82
N GLU A 28 -4.17 10.35 -13.57
CA GLU A 28 -3.62 11.33 -14.51
C GLU A 28 -2.20 10.99 -14.98
N ASN A 29 -1.42 10.36 -14.08
CA ASN A 29 -0.01 10.08 -14.31
C ASN A 29 0.29 8.60 -14.63
N SER A 30 -0.72 7.72 -14.69
CA SER A 30 -0.46 6.30 -14.93
C SER A 30 -1.69 5.53 -15.40
N SER A 31 -1.49 4.57 -16.32
CA SER A 31 -2.54 3.71 -16.83
C SER A 31 -3.10 2.76 -15.76
N LYS A 32 -4.32 2.26 -16.00
CA LYS A 32 -4.91 1.19 -15.20
C LYS A 32 -4.05 -0.08 -15.29
N GLY A 33 -3.91 -0.82 -14.21
CA GLY A 33 -3.19 -2.09 -14.27
C GLY A 33 -2.68 -2.60 -12.93
N TRP A 34 -1.99 -3.75 -13.00
CA TRP A 34 -1.28 -4.36 -11.88
C TRP A 34 -0.02 -3.57 -11.55
N ARG A 35 0.24 -3.43 -10.24
CA ARG A 35 1.42 -2.75 -9.70
C ARG A 35 1.96 -3.57 -8.56
N GLU A 36 3.21 -3.98 -8.67
CA GLU A 36 3.93 -4.58 -7.55
C GLU A 36 4.39 -3.46 -6.60
N ILE A 37 4.04 -3.58 -5.33
CA ILE A 37 4.34 -2.59 -4.31
C ILE A 37 4.92 -3.24 -3.05
N GLY A 38 5.81 -2.52 -2.37
CA GLY A 38 6.22 -2.77 -0.99
C GLY A 38 5.40 -1.88 -0.04
N PRO A 39 4.33 -2.39 0.59
CA PRO A 39 3.49 -1.59 1.49
C PRO A 39 4.25 -1.27 2.78
N TYR A 40 4.12 -0.03 3.28
CA TYR A 40 4.85 0.37 4.49
C TYR A 40 4.03 1.15 5.53
N ALA A 41 2.95 1.83 5.15
CA ALA A 41 2.07 2.48 6.11
C ALA A 41 0.65 2.64 5.58
N ILE A 42 -0.30 2.76 6.50
CA ILE A 42 -1.65 3.26 6.21
C ILE A 42 -1.76 4.62 6.90
N THR A 43 -2.23 5.65 6.18
CA THR A 43 -2.31 7.00 6.71
C THR A 43 -3.68 7.63 6.47
N ILE A 44 -4.02 8.58 7.33
CA ILE A 44 -5.08 9.54 7.08
C ILE A 44 -4.45 10.74 6.36
N ASP A 45 -5.17 11.32 5.39
CA ASP A 45 -4.76 12.57 4.73
C ASP A 45 -5.66 13.67 5.24
N VAL A 46 -5.22 14.38 6.28
CA VAL A 46 -5.98 15.46 6.92
C VAL A 46 -5.20 16.76 6.77
N GLY A 47 -5.07 17.23 5.53
CA GLY A 47 -4.35 18.49 5.25
C GLY A 47 -2.84 18.35 5.44
N ASP A 48 -2.26 19.19 6.31
CA ASP A 48 -0.80 19.23 6.55
C ASP A 48 -0.31 18.12 7.51
N ASP A 49 -1.23 17.44 8.21
CA ASP A 49 -0.91 16.38 9.15
C ASP A 49 -1.16 14.99 8.55
N VAL A 50 -0.10 14.18 8.53
CA VAL A 50 -0.15 12.77 8.14
C VAL A 50 -0.06 11.92 9.40
N GLU A 51 -1.16 11.28 9.76
CA GLU A 51 -1.21 10.34 10.88
C GLU A 51 -1.12 8.90 10.37
N ASP A 52 -0.23 8.11 10.98
CA ASP A 52 -0.09 6.68 10.69
C ASP A 52 -1.15 5.89 11.48
N LEU A 53 -1.85 5.00 10.78
CA LEU A 53 -2.80 4.05 11.34
C LEU A 53 -2.15 2.68 11.46
N VAL A 54 -2.43 2.00 12.57
CA VAL A 54 -1.98 0.64 12.86
C VAL A 54 -3.08 -0.37 12.51
N TYR A 55 -2.77 -1.29 11.61
CA TYR A 55 -3.68 -2.35 11.20
C TYR A 55 -4.03 -3.26 12.39
N GLY A 56 -5.32 -3.51 12.60
CA GLY A 56 -5.83 -4.31 13.72
C GLY A 56 -5.97 -3.55 15.04
N LYS A 57 -5.53 -2.29 15.12
CA LYS A 57 -5.82 -1.39 16.26
C LYS A 57 -6.76 -0.26 15.89
N ASP A 58 -6.48 0.41 14.77
CA ASP A 58 -7.25 1.56 14.32
C ASP A 58 -8.36 1.19 13.33
N LEU A 59 -9.40 2.01 13.28
CA LEU A 59 -10.49 1.84 12.31
C LEU A 59 -10.01 2.26 10.92
N ILE A 60 -9.73 1.29 10.05
CA ILE A 60 -9.31 1.58 8.67
C ILE A 60 -10.53 1.61 7.73
N SER A 61 -10.68 2.71 7.01
CA SER A 61 -11.76 2.94 6.05
C SER A 61 -11.25 2.93 4.60
N PRO A 62 -12.13 2.72 3.61
CA PRO A 62 -11.77 2.85 2.19
C PRO A 62 -11.25 4.23 1.78
N ARG A 63 -11.44 5.27 2.60
CA ARG A 63 -10.94 6.62 2.30
C ARG A 63 -9.47 6.81 2.68
N HIS A 64 -8.90 5.91 3.46
CA HIS A 64 -7.52 6.02 3.92
C HIS A 64 -6.51 5.72 2.81
N ILE A 65 -5.27 6.14 3.03
CA ILE A 65 -4.19 6.06 2.07
C ILE A 65 -3.26 4.92 2.46
N LEU A 66 -3.05 4.00 1.53
CA LEU A 66 -1.93 3.07 1.56
C LEU A 66 -0.69 3.78 1.00
N ARG A 67 0.35 3.87 1.82
CA ARG A 67 1.68 4.30 1.38
C ARG A 67 2.51 3.08 1.02
N ALA A 68 3.10 3.10 -0.17
CA ALA A 68 3.89 1.99 -0.66
C ALA A 68 4.99 2.41 -1.63
N TYR A 69 6.02 1.57 -1.75
CA TYR A 69 7.07 1.71 -2.76
C TYR A 69 6.69 0.92 -4.00
N THR A 70 6.66 1.52 -5.19
CA THR A 70 6.49 0.74 -6.42
C THR A 70 7.79 0.02 -6.77
N ILE A 71 7.68 -1.28 -7.05
CA ILE A 71 8.79 -2.13 -7.47
C ILE A 71 8.85 -2.16 -9.00
N GLY A 72 10.04 -2.07 -9.57
CA GLY A 72 10.23 -2.17 -11.03
C GLY A 72 10.04 -0.87 -11.81
N SER A 73 9.70 0.26 -11.15
CA SER A 73 9.96 1.58 -11.76
C SER A 73 11.42 1.95 -11.54
N SER A 74 12.07 2.53 -12.54
CA SER A 74 13.49 2.93 -12.51
C SER A 74 13.86 3.91 -11.40
N LYS A 75 12.90 4.33 -10.56
CA LYS A 75 13.08 5.30 -9.48
C LYS A 75 12.57 4.86 -8.11
N ASN A 76 12.14 3.61 -7.89
CA ASN A 76 11.65 3.09 -6.58
C ASN A 76 10.94 4.19 -5.74
N ARG A 77 9.89 4.80 -6.30
CA ARG A 77 9.24 5.97 -5.70
C ARG A 77 8.21 5.56 -4.66
N CYS A 78 8.07 6.38 -3.61
CA CYS A 78 6.91 6.34 -2.74
C CYS A 78 5.67 6.76 -3.53
N TYR A 79 4.61 5.97 -3.45
CA TYR A 79 3.31 6.29 -3.99
C TYR A 79 2.23 6.15 -2.92
N SER A 80 1.15 6.89 -3.14
CA SER A 80 -0.04 6.92 -2.30
C SER A 80 -1.18 6.29 -3.07
N PHE A 81 -1.85 5.32 -2.47
CA PHE A 81 -2.99 4.62 -3.06
C PHE A 81 -4.20 4.78 -2.14
N ILE A 82 -5.31 5.28 -2.66
CA ILE A 82 -6.56 5.33 -1.89
C ILE A 82 -7.07 3.89 -1.78
N ILE A 83 -7.23 3.38 -0.56
CA ILE A 83 -7.56 1.97 -0.30
C ILE A 83 -8.83 1.56 -1.06
N GLY A 84 -9.87 2.39 -1.02
CA GLY A 84 -11.15 2.14 -1.69
C GLY A 84 -11.08 2.14 -3.22
N LYS A 85 -9.99 2.63 -3.82
CA LYS A 85 -9.78 2.56 -5.28
C LYS A 85 -9.07 1.28 -5.70
N ILE A 86 -8.49 0.50 -4.78
CA ILE A 86 -7.81 -0.75 -5.13
C ILE A 86 -8.86 -1.82 -5.45
N GLN A 87 -8.80 -2.38 -6.65
CA GLN A 87 -9.84 -3.29 -7.14
C GLN A 87 -9.55 -4.76 -6.80
N LYS A 88 -8.27 -5.14 -6.79
CA LYS A 88 -7.77 -6.49 -6.52
C LYS A 88 -6.40 -6.42 -5.85
N ALA A 89 -6.05 -7.43 -5.07
CA ALA A 89 -4.71 -7.62 -4.51
C ALA A 89 -4.33 -9.11 -4.57
N ARG A 90 -3.04 -9.40 -4.76
CA ARG A 90 -2.50 -10.77 -4.68
C ARG A 90 -1.09 -10.77 -4.09
N ILE A 91 -0.80 -11.81 -3.31
CA ILE A 91 0.51 -12.02 -2.68
C ILE A 91 1.51 -12.43 -3.76
N THR A 92 2.68 -11.80 -3.77
CA THR A 92 3.80 -12.13 -4.67
C THR A 92 4.89 -12.96 -3.98
N ARG A 93 4.98 -12.90 -2.63
CA ARG A 93 6.01 -13.51 -1.77
C ARG A 93 7.44 -13.03 -2.02
N ARG A 94 7.65 -12.05 -2.91
CA ARG A 94 8.97 -11.46 -3.14
C ARG A 94 9.34 -10.62 -1.93
N LYS A 95 10.58 -10.76 -1.43
CA LYS A 95 11.04 -9.95 -0.30
C LYS A 95 11.22 -8.49 -0.69
N PHE A 96 10.74 -7.61 0.19
CA PHE A 96 10.93 -6.17 0.14
C PHE A 96 11.78 -5.76 1.33
N ILE A 97 12.98 -5.25 1.06
CA ILE A 97 13.86 -4.67 2.08
C ILE A 97 13.79 -3.15 1.91
N PRO A 98 13.16 -2.43 2.85
CA PRO A 98 13.18 -0.97 2.83
C PRO A 98 14.63 -0.46 2.92
N ASN A 99 14.97 0.63 2.22
CA ASN A 99 16.27 1.28 2.41
C ASN A 99 16.44 1.75 3.87
N LYS A 100 17.69 1.84 4.36
CA LYS A 100 18.12 1.93 5.79
C LYS A 100 17.38 2.90 6.73
N ASN A 101 16.52 3.80 6.25
CA ASN A 101 15.78 4.77 7.05
C ASN A 101 14.25 4.59 7.05
N TRP A 102 13.73 3.52 6.44
CA TRP A 102 12.28 3.34 6.27
C TRP A 102 11.72 2.38 7.31
N LYS A 103 10.81 2.89 8.15
CA LYS A 103 10.08 2.10 9.14
C LYS A 103 8.76 1.64 8.52
N ILE A 104 8.54 0.32 8.50
CA ILE A 104 7.21 -0.25 8.22
C ILE A 104 6.38 -0.03 9.48
N LYS A 105 5.25 0.66 9.32
CA LYS A 105 4.26 0.95 10.35
C LYS A 105 2.93 0.38 9.87
N PHE A 106 2.72 -0.89 10.17
CA PHE A 106 1.54 -1.66 9.81
C PHE A 106 1.02 -2.36 11.06
#